data_AF-A0A2V5KKI3-F1
#
_entry.id   AF-A0A2V5KKI3-F1
#
_cell.length_a   1.000
_cell.length_b   1.000
_cell.length_c   1.000
_cell.angle_alpha   90.00
_cell.angle_beta   90.00
_cell.angle_gamma   90.00
#
_symmetry.space_group_name_H-M   'P 1'
#
loop_
_entity.id
_entity.type
_entity.pdbx_description
1 polymer ?
#
loop_
_entity_poly.entity_id
_entity_poly.type
_entity_poly.pdbx_seq_one_letter_code
_entity_poly.pdbx_strand_id
1 'polypeptide(L)'
;MTFMRIVVGLWMALWLFALSAATQAQTLAPAPAVSPSASPEEETIIPTFETQKLARTYILDVPAPRGQITDRNGAPLAQNRLSYNLVINFPTPLDFSDKQALSYTREKIDAAGKIIGRRFRISDETILRHYRNRGIMPFEIAQNLSQEEYEKIKDA
;
A
#
# COMPACT_ATOMS: atom_id res chain seq x y z
N MET A 1 -50.51 -28.42 -33.97
CA MET A 1 -49.61 -27.23 -33.85
C MET A 1 -49.98 -26.38 -32.61
N THR A 2 -50.11 -27.00 -31.43
CA THR A 2 -50.45 -26.30 -30.17
C THR A 2 -49.40 -26.51 -29.08
N PHE A 3 -48.62 -27.60 -29.14
CA PHE A 3 -47.57 -27.88 -28.15
C PHE A 3 -46.31 -27.00 -28.30
N MET A 4 -45.95 -26.59 -29.52
CA MET A 4 -44.71 -25.83 -29.75
C MET A 4 -44.82 -24.35 -29.38
N ARG A 5 -46.03 -23.80 -29.25
CA ARG A 5 -46.26 -22.41 -28.79
C ARG A 5 -46.16 -22.27 -27.27
N ILE A 6 -46.45 -23.34 -26.53
CA ILE A 6 -46.44 -23.34 -25.06
C ILE A 6 -45.00 -23.37 -24.53
N VAL A 7 -44.11 -24.14 -25.16
CA VAL A 7 -42.69 -24.24 -24.76
C VAL A 7 -41.93 -22.92 -25.02
N VAL A 8 -42.21 -22.25 -26.15
CA VAL A 8 -41.60 -20.94 -26.47
C VAL A 8 -42.15 -19.84 -25.57
N GLY A 9 -43.44 -19.88 -25.22
CA GLY A 9 -44.04 -18.95 -24.25
C GLY A 9 -43.48 -19.11 -22.84
N LEU A 10 -43.21 -20.35 -22.42
CA LEU A 10 -42.58 -20.65 -21.13
C LEU A 10 -41.11 -20.19 -21.08
N TRP A 11 -40.37 -20.29 -22.19
CA TRP A 11 -38.99 -19.82 -22.30
C TRP A 11 -38.87 -18.29 -22.33
N MET A 12 -39.80 -17.59 -22.98
CA MET A 12 -39.85 -16.12 -22.95
C MET A 12 -40.25 -15.58 -21.57
N ALA A 13 -41.14 -16.27 -20.85
CA ALA A 13 -41.45 -15.92 -19.46
C ALA A 13 -40.25 -16.13 -18.52
N LEU A 14 -39.45 -17.18 -18.76
CA LEU A 14 -38.23 -17.44 -17.99
C LEU A 14 -37.15 -16.36 -18.23
N TRP A 15 -37.06 -15.82 -19.45
CA TRP A 15 -36.15 -14.71 -19.78
C TRP A 15 -36.60 -13.36 -19.20
N LEU A 16 -37.91 -13.08 -19.16
CA LEU A 16 -38.40 -11.88 -18.48
C LEU A 16 -38.21 -11.95 -16.95
N PHE A 17 -38.29 -13.14 -16.35
CA PHE A 17 -38.04 -13.30 -14.91
C PHE A 17 -36.54 -13.27 -14.55
N ALA A 18 -35.66 -13.65 -15.48
CA ALA A 18 -34.21 -13.56 -15.28
C ALA A 18 -33.66 -12.13 -15.35
N LEU A 19 -34.35 -11.20 -16.02
CA LEU A 19 -33.91 -9.81 -16.14
C LEU A 19 -34.30 -8.93 -14.93
N SER A 20 -35.25 -9.36 -14.08
CA SER A 20 -35.68 -8.62 -12.90
C SER A 20 -34.83 -8.87 -11.64
N ALA A 21 -33.85 -9.77 -11.68
CA ALA A 21 -32.97 -10.04 -10.54
C ALA A 21 -31.75 -9.10 -10.45
N ALA A 22 -31.60 -8.13 -11.36
CA ALA A 22 -30.46 -7.20 -11.39
C ALA A 22 -30.79 -5.75 -10.98
N THR A 23 -31.93 -5.52 -10.32
CA THR A 23 -32.19 -4.26 -9.61
C THR A 23 -32.08 -4.49 -8.11
N GLN A 24 -30.88 -4.87 -7.65
CA GLN A 24 -30.52 -4.55 -6.27
C GLN A 24 -30.21 -3.06 -6.23
N ALA A 25 -31.15 -2.28 -5.70
CA ALA A 25 -30.82 -0.97 -5.16
C ALA A 25 -29.64 -1.15 -4.22
N GLN A 26 -28.55 -0.41 -4.43
CA GLN A 26 -27.48 -0.26 -3.45
C GLN A 26 -28.10 0.33 -2.17
N THR A 27 -28.57 -0.56 -1.31
CA THR A 27 -28.80 -0.21 0.08
C THR A 27 -27.41 0.01 0.64
N LEU A 28 -27.12 1.25 1.05
CA LEU A 28 -25.91 1.58 1.79
C LEU A 28 -25.76 0.53 2.89
N ALA A 29 -24.78 -0.36 2.74
CA ALA A 29 -24.42 -1.26 3.81
C ALA A 29 -24.11 -0.38 5.03
N PRO A 30 -24.69 -0.64 6.21
CA PRO A 30 -24.25 0.03 7.41
C PRO A 30 -22.75 -0.27 7.53
N ALA A 31 -21.95 0.79 7.60
CA ALA A 31 -20.52 0.68 7.81
C ALA A 31 -20.27 -0.32 8.94
N PRO A 32 -19.27 -1.21 8.83
CA PRO A 32 -18.89 -2.04 9.96
C PRO A 32 -18.64 -1.08 11.13
N ALA A 33 -19.46 -1.21 12.17
CA ALA A 33 -19.24 -0.51 13.42
C ALA A 33 -17.85 -0.95 13.87
N VAL A 34 -16.90 -0.02 13.81
CA VAL A 34 -15.57 -0.21 14.37
C VAL A 34 -15.78 -0.36 15.87
N SER A 35 -15.95 -1.61 16.32
CA SER A 35 -15.75 -1.93 17.72
C SER A 35 -14.28 -1.66 18.02
N PRO A 36 -13.93 -0.72 18.90
CA PRO A 36 -12.54 -0.53 19.30
C PRO A 36 -12.13 -1.78 20.09
N SER A 37 -11.42 -2.68 19.40
CA SER A 37 -10.69 -3.76 20.03
C SER A 37 -9.54 -3.15 20.85
N ALA A 38 -9.30 -3.72 22.03
CA ALA A 38 -8.54 -3.12 23.12
C ALA A 38 -7.07 -2.73 22.77
N SER A 39 -6.79 -1.45 23.02
CA SER A 39 -5.52 -0.79 23.44
C SER A 39 -4.16 -1.31 22.93
N PRO A 40 -3.41 -0.49 22.18
CA PRO A 40 -2.12 -0.01 22.68
C PRO A 40 -2.40 1.07 23.74
N GLU A 41 -1.62 1.10 24.81
CA GLU A 41 -1.72 2.05 25.93
C GLU A 41 -2.21 3.42 25.44
N GLU A 42 -3.41 3.83 25.88
CA GLU A 42 -3.88 5.20 25.68
C GLU A 42 -2.93 6.09 26.46
N GLU A 43 -1.87 6.58 25.80
CA GLU A 43 -1.11 7.71 26.29
C GLU A 43 -2.14 8.77 26.62
N THR A 44 -2.41 8.94 27.92
CA THR A 44 -3.39 9.91 28.38
C THR A 44 -2.87 11.25 27.90
N ILE A 45 -3.48 11.80 26.86
CA ILE A 45 -3.09 13.07 26.26
C ILE A 45 -3.45 14.11 27.32
N ILE A 46 -2.52 14.38 28.24
CA ILE A 46 -2.67 15.42 29.24
C ILE A 46 -2.67 16.72 28.44
N PRO A 47 -3.80 17.44 28.39
CA PRO A 47 -3.84 18.70 27.66
C PRO A 47 -2.91 19.67 28.38
N THR A 48 -1.72 19.85 27.83
CA THR A 48 -0.81 20.90 28.29
C THR A 48 -1.25 22.21 27.67
N PHE A 49 -1.29 23.26 28.48
CA PHE A 49 -1.54 24.62 27.98
C PHE A 49 -0.35 25.13 27.14
N GLU A 50 0.83 24.53 27.31
CA GLU A 50 2.05 24.96 26.62
C GLU A 50 2.15 24.37 25.21
N THR A 51 2.49 25.21 24.23
CA THR A 51 2.79 24.76 22.87
C THR A 51 3.96 23.78 22.88
N GLN A 52 3.72 22.53 22.46
CA GLN A 52 4.78 21.53 22.32
C GLN A 52 5.74 21.92 21.17
N LYS A 53 6.85 22.56 21.51
CA LYS A 53 7.84 23.06 20.53
C LYS A 53 8.54 21.96 19.73
N LEU A 54 8.49 20.71 20.20
CA LEU A 54 9.12 19.55 19.56
C LEU A 54 8.20 18.83 18.57
N ALA A 55 6.90 19.16 18.55
CA ALA A 55 5.96 18.56 17.60
C ALA A 55 6.27 19.06 16.18
N ARG A 56 6.58 18.14 15.27
CA ARG A 56 6.80 18.43 13.85
C ARG A 56 5.63 17.90 13.04
N THR A 57 4.97 18.77 12.30
CA THR A 57 3.93 18.39 11.33
C THR A 57 4.60 17.99 10.02
N TYR A 58 4.35 16.76 9.55
CA TYR A 58 4.76 16.31 8.23
C TYR A 58 3.58 16.39 7.27
N ILE A 59 3.80 16.98 6.10
CA ILE A 59 2.82 17.01 5.00
C ILE A 59 3.37 16.08 3.92
N LEU A 60 2.65 15.00 3.64
CA LEU A 60 3.02 14.02 2.62
C LEU A 60 2.06 14.15 1.44
N ASP A 61 2.52 14.82 0.39
CA ASP A 61 1.72 15.03 -0.81
C ASP A 61 1.72 13.76 -1.69
N VAL A 62 0.54 13.40 -2.21
CA VAL A 62 0.41 12.33 -3.18
C VAL A 62 0.55 12.93 -4.58
N PRO A 63 1.57 12.54 -5.37
CA PRO A 63 1.80 13.13 -6.68
C PRO A 63 0.73 12.67 -7.68
N ALA A 64 0.34 13.57 -8.58
CA ALA A 64 -0.55 13.23 -9.69
C ALA A 64 0.18 12.36 -10.75
N PRO A 65 -0.51 11.43 -11.43
CA PRO A 65 0.06 10.67 -12.54
C PRO A 65 0.51 11.59 -13.69
N ARG A 66 1.68 11.33 -14.26
CA ARG A 66 2.20 12.09 -15.41
C ARG A 66 1.37 11.81 -16.67
N GLY A 67 1.11 12.83 -17.49
CA GLY A 67 0.42 12.66 -18.78
C GLY A 67 1.23 11.82 -19.78
N GLN A 68 0.54 10.98 -20.55
CA GLN A 68 1.13 10.16 -21.61
C GLN A 68 1.48 11.03 -22.82
N ILE A 69 2.66 10.80 -23.39
CA ILE A 69 3.08 11.46 -24.64
C ILE A 69 2.78 10.51 -25.80
N THR A 70 2.09 11.02 -26.81
CA THR A 70 1.72 10.29 -28.03
C THR A 70 2.27 10.98 -29.27
N ASP A 71 2.50 10.20 -30.33
CA ASP A 71 2.80 10.73 -31.67
C ASP A 71 1.53 11.32 -32.32
N ARG A 72 1.67 11.97 -33.49
CA ARG A 72 0.56 12.50 -34.31
C ARG A 72 -0.51 11.43 -34.61
N ASN A 73 -0.09 10.17 -34.73
CA ASN A 73 -0.98 9.05 -34.99
C ASN A 73 -1.58 8.43 -33.71
N GLY A 74 -1.34 9.02 -32.54
CA GLY A 74 -1.82 8.54 -31.25
C GLY A 74 -0.99 7.39 -30.64
N ALA A 75 0.10 6.98 -31.28
CA ALA A 75 0.96 5.91 -30.77
C ALA A 75 1.69 6.36 -29.48
N PRO A 76 1.74 5.54 -28.42
CA PRO A 76 2.41 5.90 -27.16
C PRO A 76 3.93 5.99 -27.34
N LEU A 77 4.51 7.13 -26.98
CA LEU A 77 5.96 7.32 -26.94
C LEU A 77 6.53 7.26 -25.52
N ALA A 78 5.75 7.73 -24.53
CA ALA A 78 6.12 7.65 -23.12
C ALA A 78 4.88 7.33 -22.27
N GLN A 79 4.98 6.28 -21.47
CA GLN A 79 3.92 5.80 -20.57
C GLN A 79 4.45 5.65 -19.15
N ASN A 80 3.53 5.76 -18.19
CA ASN A 80 3.84 5.47 -16.80
C ASN A 80 3.66 3.97 -16.54
N ARG A 81 4.55 3.42 -15.73
CA ARG A 81 4.41 2.08 -15.16
C ARG A 81 4.53 2.18 -13.65
N LEU A 82 3.71 1.41 -12.94
CA LEU A 82 3.84 1.28 -11.50
C LEU A 82 5.08 0.44 -11.16
N SER A 83 5.92 0.97 -10.28
CA SER A 83 7.09 0.27 -9.73
C SER A 83 7.01 0.30 -8.21
N TYR A 84 7.30 -0.83 -7.57
CA TYR A 84 7.40 -0.92 -6.12
C TYR A 84 8.86 -0.82 -5.70
N ASN A 85 9.12 -0.11 -4.60
CA ASN A 85 10.44 -0.01 -3.98
C ASN A 85 10.40 -0.64 -2.60
N LEU A 86 11.48 -1.31 -2.22
CA LEU A 86 11.61 -1.92 -0.91
C LEU A 86 12.27 -0.94 0.05
N VAL A 87 11.64 -0.75 1.19
CA VAL A 87 12.06 0.21 2.22
C VAL A 87 12.09 -0.45 3.59
N ILE A 88 12.93 0.07 4.49
CA ILE A 88 12.97 -0.27 5.90
C ILE A 88 12.43 0.91 6.68
N ASN A 89 11.44 0.67 7.53
CA ASN A 89 10.94 1.67 8.47
C ASN A 89 11.65 1.47 9.81
N PHE A 90 12.21 2.53 10.36
CA PHE A 90 12.73 2.51 11.72
C PHE A 90 11.56 2.61 12.71
N PRO A 91 11.62 1.90 13.84
CA PRO A 91 10.60 2.04 14.88
C PRO A 91 10.63 3.46 15.45
N THR A 92 9.46 3.95 15.82
CA THR A 92 9.29 5.20 16.56
C THR A 92 8.93 4.86 18.00
N PRO A 93 9.54 5.50 19.00
CA PRO A 93 10.48 6.64 18.92
C PRO A 93 11.91 6.25 18.45
N LEU A 94 12.69 7.24 17.96
CA LEU A 94 14.00 7.05 17.32
C LEU A 94 15.16 7.00 18.34
N ASP A 95 15.13 6.01 19.23
CA ASP A 95 16.01 5.96 20.41
C ASP A 95 17.28 5.13 20.19
N PHE A 96 17.42 4.51 19.00
CA PHE A 96 18.54 3.62 18.74
C PHE A 96 19.86 4.36 18.75
N SER A 97 20.84 3.77 19.44
CA SER A 97 22.25 4.12 19.25
C SER A 97 22.69 3.79 17.82
N ASP A 98 23.75 4.44 17.32
CA ASP A 98 24.28 4.18 15.97
C ASP A 98 24.54 2.69 15.72
N LYS A 99 25.04 1.96 16.73
CA LYS A 99 25.30 0.52 16.64
C LYS A 99 24.01 -0.29 16.50
N GLN A 100 22.98 0.05 17.27
CA GLN A 100 21.66 -0.59 17.20
C GLN A 100 20.97 -0.29 15.87
N ALA A 101 21.04 0.94 15.38
CA ALA A 101 20.49 1.32 14.09
C ALA A 101 21.15 0.53 12.94
N LEU A 102 22.48 0.38 12.98
CA LEU A 102 23.20 -0.45 12.02
C LEU A 102 22.82 -1.92 12.12
N SER A 103 22.81 -2.51 13.32
CA SER A 103 22.48 -3.93 13.50
C SER A 103 21.06 -4.23 13.03
N TYR A 104 20.09 -3.38 13.40
CA TYR A 104 18.70 -3.49 12.98
C TYR A 104 18.57 -3.44 11.46
N THR A 105 19.19 -2.46 10.83
CA THR A 105 19.12 -2.31 9.36
C THR A 105 19.75 -3.52 8.66
N ARG A 106 20.89 -4.00 9.15
CA ARG A 106 21.59 -5.16 8.58
C ARG A 106 20.76 -6.44 8.70
N GLU A 107 20.15 -6.68 9.86
CA GLU A 107 19.24 -7.81 10.07
C GLU A 107 18.07 -7.78 9.07
N LYS A 108 17.45 -6.62 8.87
CA LYS A 108 16.35 -6.46 7.90
C LYS A 108 16.80 -6.60 6.46
N ILE A 109 17.98 -6.08 6.10
CA ILE A 109 18.59 -6.26 4.77
C ILE A 109 18.85 -7.74 4.51
N ASP A 110 19.37 -8.48 5.49
CA ASP A 110 19.65 -9.91 5.34
C ASP A 110 18.37 -10.74 5.25
N ALA A 111 17.34 -10.41 6.03
CA ALA A 111 16.03 -11.04 5.94
C ALA A 111 15.39 -10.81 4.56
N ALA A 112 15.37 -9.56 4.08
CA ALA A 112 14.88 -9.21 2.76
C ALA A 112 15.69 -9.89 1.64
N GLY A 113 17.01 -9.93 1.79
CA GLY A 113 17.91 -10.58 0.84
C GLY A 113 17.67 -12.08 0.72
N LYS A 114 17.28 -12.77 1.81
CA LYS A 114 16.91 -14.19 1.79
C LYS A 114 15.60 -14.44 1.05
N ILE A 115 14.60 -13.58 1.24
CA ILE A 115 13.26 -13.72 0.60
C ILE A 115 13.38 -13.48 -0.92
N ILE A 116 14.08 -12.42 -1.31
CA ILE A 116 14.19 -11.96 -2.70
C ILE A 116 15.25 -12.75 -3.47
N GLY A 117 16.29 -13.25 -2.77
CA GLY A 117 17.47 -13.87 -3.39
C GLY A 117 18.49 -12.85 -3.93
N ARG A 118 18.37 -11.57 -3.55
CA ARG A 118 19.25 -10.48 -4.00
C ARG A 118 20.21 -10.05 -2.89
N ARG A 119 21.46 -9.72 -3.27
CA ARG A 119 22.44 -9.09 -2.36
C ARG A 119 22.38 -7.57 -2.47
N PHE A 120 22.20 -6.90 -1.33
CA PHE A 120 22.19 -5.44 -1.24
C PHE A 120 23.54 -4.92 -0.74
N ARG A 121 24.17 -4.02 -1.50
CA ARG A 121 25.45 -3.38 -1.14
C ARG A 121 25.19 -1.94 -0.73
N ILE A 122 24.96 -1.73 0.56
CA ILE A 122 24.70 -0.42 1.16
C ILE A 122 25.82 -0.15 2.17
N SER A 123 26.37 1.08 2.19
CA SER A 123 27.40 1.47 3.15
C SER A 123 26.80 1.84 4.51
N ASP A 124 27.52 1.52 5.59
CA ASP A 124 27.09 1.84 6.96
C ASP A 124 26.92 3.35 7.17
N GLU A 125 27.78 4.16 6.55
CA GLU A 125 27.67 5.62 6.60
C GLU A 125 26.33 6.11 6.01
N THR A 126 25.85 5.47 4.93
CA THR A 126 24.58 5.85 4.31
C THR A 126 23.40 5.54 5.22
N ILE A 127 23.46 4.41 5.93
CA ILE A 127 22.44 4.00 6.90
C ILE A 127 22.39 5.00 8.06
N LEU A 128 23.55 5.30 8.67
CA LEU A 128 23.64 6.24 9.79
C LEU A 128 23.22 7.66 9.40
N ARG A 129 23.65 8.13 8.23
CA ARG A 129 23.26 9.44 7.69
C ARG A 129 21.75 9.53 7.49
N HIS A 130 21.12 8.47 6.98
CA HIS A 130 19.67 8.43 6.84
C HIS A 130 18.99 8.47 8.21
N TYR A 131 19.41 7.61 9.13
CA TYR A 131 18.81 7.51 10.47
C TYR A 131 18.83 8.85 11.22
N ARG A 132 19.98 9.55 11.22
CA ARG A 132 20.14 10.83 11.91
C ARG A 132 19.37 11.99 11.27
N ASN A 133 19.39 12.07 9.93
CA ASN A 133 18.82 13.23 9.23
C ASN A 133 17.34 13.07 8.93
N ARG A 134 16.86 11.82 8.79
CA ARG A 134 15.51 11.50 8.29
C ARG A 134 15.00 10.14 8.77
N GLY A 135 15.28 9.73 10.01
CA GLY A 135 14.88 8.42 10.53
C GLY A 135 13.38 8.11 10.53
N ILE A 136 12.52 9.13 10.48
CA ILE A 136 11.06 8.96 10.33
C ILE A 136 10.67 8.56 8.89
N MET A 137 11.50 8.92 7.91
CA MET A 137 11.24 8.57 6.51
C MET A 137 11.65 7.12 6.25
N PRO A 138 10.97 6.40 5.34
CA PRO A 138 11.37 5.06 4.95
C PRO A 138 12.77 5.03 4.32
N PHE A 139 13.60 4.09 4.74
CA PHE A 139 14.94 3.87 4.18
C PHE A 139 14.90 2.90 3.00
N GLU A 140 15.09 3.42 1.79
CA GLU A 140 15.08 2.63 0.57
C GLU A 140 16.31 1.72 0.44
N ILE A 141 16.06 0.42 0.23
CA ILE A 141 17.09 -0.62 0.04
C ILE A 141 17.12 -1.19 -1.38
N ALA A 142 15.98 -1.19 -2.07
CA ALA A 142 15.86 -1.69 -3.44
C ALA A 142 14.83 -0.89 -4.23
N GLN A 143 15.16 -0.57 -5.48
CA GLN A 143 14.26 0.10 -6.42
C GLN A 143 13.73 -0.89 -7.45
N ASN A 144 12.49 -0.66 -7.89
CA ASN A 144 11.85 -1.34 -9.00
C ASN A 144 11.87 -2.89 -8.86
N LEU A 145 11.17 -3.39 -7.85
CA LEU A 145 10.94 -4.83 -7.66
C LEU A 145 10.21 -5.40 -8.88
N SER A 146 10.64 -6.59 -9.29
CA SER A 146 9.86 -7.41 -10.22
C SER A 146 8.59 -7.93 -9.55
N GLN A 147 7.62 -8.35 -10.37
CA GLN A 147 6.33 -8.85 -9.86
C GLN A 147 6.52 -10.08 -8.96
N GLU A 148 7.44 -10.99 -9.32
CA GLU A 148 7.75 -12.18 -8.52
C GLU A 148 8.37 -11.83 -7.16
N GLU A 149 9.26 -10.83 -7.12
CA GLU A 149 9.87 -10.38 -5.87
C GLU A 149 8.84 -9.66 -4.98
N TYR A 150 7.93 -8.90 -5.58
CA TYR A 150 6.84 -8.24 -4.85
C TYR A 150 5.91 -9.25 -4.18
N GLU A 151 5.49 -10.29 -4.91
CA GLU A 151 4.61 -11.33 -4.37
C GLU A 151 5.25 -12.07 -3.20
N LYS A 152 6.55 -12.42 -3.31
CA LYS A 152 7.29 -13.07 -2.22
C LYS A 152 7.35 -12.24 -0.93
N ILE A 153 7.41 -10.91 -1.04
CA ILE A 153 7.48 -10.02 0.13
C ILE A 153 6.09 -9.76 0.70
N LYS A 154 5.07 -9.68 -0.16
CA LYS A 154 3.69 -9.42 0.27
C LYS A 154 3.14 -10.52 1.19
N ASP A 155 3.55 -11.76 0.95
CA ASP A 155 3.09 -12.94 1.69
C ASP A 155 4.01 -13.33 2.87
N ALA A 156 5.06 -12.55 3.13
CA ALA A 156 6.05 -12.77 4.20
C ALA A 156 5.72 -11.98 5.48
#